data_AF-A0A8K0X6P5-F1
#
_entry.id   AF-A0A8K0X6P5-F1
#
_cell.length_a   1.000
_cell.length_b   1.000
_cell.length_c   1.000
_cell.angle_alpha   90.00
_cell.angle_beta   90.00
_cell.angle_gamma   90.00
#
_symmetry.space_group_name_H-M   'P 1'
#
loop_
_entity.id
_entity.type
_entity.pdbx_description
1 polymer ?
#
loop_
_entity_poly.entity_id
_entity_poly.type
_entity_poly.pdbx_seq_one_letter_code
_entity_poly.pdbx_strand_id
1 'polypeptide(L)'
;MAASSSSGSSFTSSSLGRPPSYGQNHVSPLDSTWTPTPSSGASTVSALTSQSSHPNLSSTLRPLDLGPPGYQATITLFENTPHERTIYLGPWEVVGNETRRVLWQCSYHSELMEHFLPPDASGDVFPHTLHSRHRPYTDPSELELYVSFREPHHVRYTTGEGVVIHDHLTEVKYVFTTVEGSIRFQGDVRRKDLVDYFDVDVIWSDVHGRTDGFGNVRGMGLVQRLKLWRDRYSTFHTLSVLANRAGGRHYREFDVQHFDGELRGRDDRHRQVRLNVRGARRGSAPDSGGPRRFSISHRMRPRMRSVPHGGGSSSSSTLPAPVEAPAPSLDIRYLGIQFTRREDYSRFLENWVFAHSSDSEFHGIPFPPNHVELPSPEIQSQISDLSSPLDPVGEAADYDDETTP
;
A
#
# COMPACT_ATOMS: atom_id res chain seq x y z
N MET A 1 -60.50 -18.25 -26.87
CA MET A 1 -60.96 -17.95 -25.51
C MET A 1 -59.85 -17.21 -24.78
N ALA A 2 -60.23 -16.15 -24.05
CA ALA A 2 -59.40 -15.19 -23.31
C ALA A 2 -58.68 -14.11 -24.15
N ALA A 3 -59.29 -12.93 -24.11
CA ALA A 3 -58.93 -11.68 -24.74
C ALA A 3 -58.10 -10.79 -23.80
N SER A 4 -57.42 -9.83 -24.41
CA SER A 4 -56.73 -8.69 -23.81
C SER A 4 -57.65 -7.80 -22.96
N SER A 5 -57.11 -7.22 -21.90
CA SER A 5 -57.65 -6.01 -21.28
C SER A 5 -56.53 -5.08 -20.83
N SER A 6 -56.34 -4.04 -21.64
CA SER A 6 -55.70 -2.77 -21.32
C SER A 6 -56.65 -1.89 -20.50
N SER A 7 -56.13 -1.15 -19.52
CA SER A 7 -56.79 0.05 -18.99
C SER A 7 -55.77 1.17 -18.89
N GLY A 8 -55.86 2.13 -19.81
CA GLY A 8 -55.40 3.48 -19.60
C GLY A 8 -56.59 4.36 -19.21
N SER A 9 -56.34 5.38 -18.40
CA SER A 9 -57.17 6.58 -18.36
C SER A 9 -56.32 7.78 -17.98
N SER A 10 -56.59 8.89 -18.66
CA SER A 10 -56.01 10.23 -18.51
C SER A 10 -57.20 11.19 -18.51
N PHE A 11 -57.20 12.25 -17.70
CA PHE A 11 -57.84 13.58 -17.93
C PHE A 11 -57.34 14.54 -16.81
N THR A 12 -56.42 15.47 -17.09
CA THR A 12 -56.56 16.92 -17.44
C THR A 12 -56.71 17.91 -16.27
N SER A 13 -55.68 18.77 -16.16
CA SER A 13 -55.69 20.24 -15.92
C SER A 13 -56.25 20.84 -14.63
N SER A 14 -55.41 21.63 -13.93
CA SER A 14 -55.61 23.10 -13.77
C SER A 14 -54.38 23.78 -13.16
N SER A 15 -54.12 24.99 -13.65
CA SER A 15 -53.01 25.88 -13.37
C SER A 15 -53.32 26.94 -12.31
N LEU A 16 -52.25 27.55 -11.76
CA LEU A 16 -52.16 28.88 -11.09
C LEU A 16 -52.48 28.97 -9.59
N GLY A 17 -51.52 29.52 -8.84
CA GLY A 17 -51.75 30.08 -7.51
C GLY A 17 -50.45 30.30 -6.72
N ARG A 18 -50.00 31.57 -6.66
CA ARG A 18 -48.82 32.09 -5.95
C ARG A 18 -48.77 31.80 -4.43
N PRO A 19 -47.60 32.00 -3.78
CA PRO A 19 -47.40 31.73 -2.35
C PRO A 19 -47.88 32.88 -1.46
N PRO A 20 -48.17 32.67 -0.16
CA PRO A 20 -48.38 33.76 0.77
C PRO A 20 -47.05 34.21 1.39
N SER A 21 -46.73 35.48 1.16
CA SER A 21 -45.77 36.29 1.90
C SER A 21 -46.44 36.92 3.13
N TYR A 22 -45.77 36.89 4.29
CA TYR A 22 -45.87 37.95 5.30
C TYR A 22 -44.45 38.34 5.75
N GLY A 23 -44.10 39.61 5.56
CA GLY A 23 -42.97 40.30 6.22
C GLY A 23 -43.38 40.71 7.66
N GLN A 24 -42.49 41.19 8.54
CA GLN A 24 -41.49 42.23 8.31
C GLN A 24 -40.38 42.24 9.40
N ASN A 25 -39.21 42.73 8.97
CA ASN A 25 -38.21 43.62 9.58
C ASN A 25 -37.66 43.42 11.00
N HIS A 26 -36.32 43.33 11.11
CA HIS A 26 -35.49 44.37 11.75
C HIS A 26 -33.99 44.23 11.38
N VAL A 27 -33.49 45.23 10.63
CA VAL A 27 -32.22 45.99 10.73
C VAL A 27 -30.96 45.33 11.34
N SER A 28 -29.87 45.31 10.55
CA SER A 28 -28.47 45.06 10.98
C SER A 28 -27.84 46.27 11.70
N PRO A 29 -26.74 46.07 12.45
CA PRO A 29 -25.49 46.64 11.97
C PRO A 29 -24.25 45.73 12.13
N LEU A 30 -23.15 46.25 11.58
CA LEU A 30 -21.87 45.66 11.19
C LEU A 30 -20.92 45.24 12.33
N ASP A 31 -19.87 44.55 11.89
CA ASP A 31 -18.55 44.27 12.50
C ASP A 31 -18.43 43.18 13.57
N SER A 32 -17.84 42.05 13.16
CA SER A 32 -16.86 41.32 13.98
C SER A 32 -15.93 40.51 13.07
N THR A 33 -14.75 41.09 12.86
CA THR A 33 -13.50 40.50 12.41
C THR A 33 -13.26 39.08 12.95
N TRP A 34 -12.98 38.10 12.09
CA TRP A 34 -12.10 36.98 12.46
C TRP A 34 -11.30 36.47 11.25
N THR A 35 -9.99 36.67 11.34
CA THR A 35 -8.91 36.16 10.47
C THR A 35 -8.58 34.70 10.80
N PRO A 36 -7.80 33.99 9.94
CA PRO A 36 -7.82 32.52 9.85
C PRO A 36 -6.97 31.85 10.93
N THR A 37 -7.39 30.69 11.42
CA THR A 37 -6.52 29.77 12.16
C THR A 37 -6.01 28.63 11.27
N PRO A 38 -4.75 28.21 11.47
CA PRO A 38 -4.02 27.34 10.56
C PRO A 38 -4.31 25.86 10.81
N SER A 39 -4.09 25.08 9.75
CA SER A 39 -3.78 23.65 9.75
C SER A 39 -2.88 23.22 10.91
N SER A 40 -3.26 22.12 11.57
CA SER A 40 -2.43 21.12 12.30
C SER A 40 -3.13 20.67 13.57
N GLY A 41 -3.41 19.37 13.68
CA GLY A 41 -3.91 18.79 14.93
C GLY A 41 -4.64 17.48 14.72
N ALA A 42 -3.95 16.48 14.14
CA ALA A 42 -4.41 15.10 14.16
C ALA A 42 -4.65 14.68 15.61
N SER A 43 -5.92 14.69 16.05
CA SER A 43 -6.32 14.25 17.37
C SER A 43 -6.83 12.82 17.25
N THR A 44 -6.03 11.88 17.74
CA THR A 44 -6.38 10.47 17.92
C THR A 44 -7.44 10.35 19.03
N VAL A 45 -8.70 10.20 18.64
CA VAL A 45 -9.76 9.77 19.56
C VAL A 45 -9.85 8.25 19.52
N SER A 46 -9.50 7.62 20.64
CA SER A 46 -9.70 6.19 20.87
C SER A 46 -11.18 5.83 20.74
N ALA A 47 -11.47 4.73 20.04
CA ALA A 47 -12.81 4.23 19.82
C ALA A 47 -13.49 3.83 21.14
N LEU A 48 -14.70 4.34 21.35
CA LEU A 48 -15.59 3.99 22.44
C LEU A 48 -16.12 2.56 22.27
N THR A 49 -15.85 1.68 23.22
CA THR A 49 -16.71 0.51 23.49
C THR A 49 -17.36 0.70 24.85
N SER A 50 -18.68 0.88 24.85
CA SER A 50 -19.49 1.07 26.05
C SER A 50 -19.77 -0.26 26.75
N GLN A 51 -19.46 -0.34 28.05
CA GLN A 51 -20.40 -0.75 29.11
C GLN A 51 -19.79 -0.52 30.52
N SER A 52 -20.52 0.30 31.30
CA SER A 52 -20.58 0.51 32.76
C SER A 52 -19.66 -0.33 33.67
N SER A 53 -19.04 0.17 34.75
CA SER A 53 -19.39 1.28 35.67
C SER A 53 -18.26 1.51 36.68
N HIS A 54 -17.85 2.77 36.89
CA HIS A 54 -17.57 3.44 38.18
C HIS A 54 -16.79 4.75 37.92
N PRO A 55 -17.25 5.93 38.40
CA PRO A 55 -16.60 7.20 38.12
C PRO A 55 -15.52 7.46 39.18
N ASN A 56 -14.29 7.01 38.93
CA ASN A 56 -13.16 7.51 39.70
C ASN A 56 -12.67 8.82 39.11
N LEU A 57 -12.89 9.87 39.88
CA LEU A 57 -12.31 11.20 39.71
C LEU A 57 -10.79 11.10 39.53
N SER A 58 -10.33 11.39 38.32
CA SER A 58 -9.12 12.17 38.01
C SER A 58 -9.08 12.38 36.49
N SER A 59 -10.13 12.99 35.93
CA SER A 59 -10.07 13.58 34.60
C SER A 59 -9.35 14.93 34.70
N THR A 60 -8.12 14.92 35.21
CA THR A 60 -7.15 15.91 34.77
C THR A 60 -6.96 15.62 33.29
N LEU A 61 -7.42 16.54 32.44
CA LEU A 61 -7.08 16.52 31.02
C LEU A 61 -5.56 16.30 30.95
N ARG A 62 -5.13 15.12 30.47
CA ARG A 62 -3.70 14.83 30.37
C ARG A 62 -3.09 15.99 29.57
N PRO A 63 -1.97 16.59 30.04
CA PRO A 63 -1.27 17.59 29.28
C PRO A 63 -1.12 17.12 27.84
N LEU A 64 -1.38 18.01 26.88
CA LEU A 64 -1.25 17.71 25.47
C LEU A 64 0.21 17.30 25.22
N ASP A 65 0.44 16.00 25.10
CA ASP A 65 1.75 15.45 24.83
C ASP A 65 2.02 15.60 23.33
N LEU A 66 2.72 16.67 22.98
CA LEU A 66 3.09 16.99 21.61
C LEU A 66 4.26 16.13 21.11
N GLY A 67 4.87 15.34 21.99
CA GLY A 67 6.12 14.65 21.74
C GLY A 67 7.33 15.60 21.74
N PRO A 68 8.53 15.04 21.89
CA PRO A 68 9.78 15.78 21.76
C PRO A 68 9.97 16.29 20.33
N PRO A 69 10.67 17.41 20.10
CA PRO A 69 10.87 17.93 18.75
C PRO A 69 11.63 16.94 17.86
N GLY A 70 11.19 16.80 16.60
CA GLY A 70 11.91 16.02 15.59
C GLY A 70 11.59 14.52 15.53
N TYR A 71 10.68 14.01 16.36
CA TYR A 71 10.16 12.66 16.19
C TYR A 71 9.40 12.49 14.87
N GLN A 72 9.46 11.29 14.30
CA GLN A 72 8.89 10.94 13.01
C GLN A 72 7.70 9.98 13.15
N ALA A 73 7.69 9.16 14.20
CA ALA A 73 6.59 8.26 14.50
C ALA A 73 6.47 7.96 16.00
N THR A 74 5.38 7.34 16.40
CA THR A 74 5.22 6.75 17.73
C THR A 74 4.80 5.28 17.63
N ILE A 75 5.10 4.53 18.69
CA ILE A 75 4.60 3.18 18.92
C ILE A 75 4.22 3.05 20.40
N THR A 76 3.17 2.29 20.68
CA THR A 76 2.79 1.96 22.06
C THR A 76 3.26 0.55 22.39
N LEU A 77 4.09 0.42 23.43
CA LEU A 77 4.46 -0.86 24.02
C LEU A 77 3.59 -1.15 25.24
N PHE A 78 3.46 -2.44 25.58
CA PHE A 78 2.66 -2.92 26.71
C PHE A 78 1.21 -2.42 26.69
N GLU A 79 0.62 -2.33 25.49
CA GLU A 79 -0.76 -1.87 25.26
C GLU A 79 -1.74 -2.60 26.18
N ASN A 80 -2.66 -1.86 26.82
CA ASN A 80 -3.65 -2.37 27.77
C ASN A 80 -3.07 -2.99 29.06
N THR A 81 -1.86 -2.59 29.46
CA THR A 81 -1.26 -2.98 30.74
C THR A 81 -0.96 -1.75 31.61
N PRO A 82 -0.72 -1.92 32.92
CA PRO A 82 -0.26 -0.83 33.79
C PRO A 82 1.09 -0.21 33.39
N HIS A 83 1.84 -0.87 32.50
CA HIS A 83 3.14 -0.44 32.01
C HIS A 83 3.08 0.11 30.58
N GLU A 84 1.87 0.39 30.07
CA GLU A 84 1.68 0.97 28.75
C GLU A 84 2.54 2.23 28.56
N ARG A 85 3.33 2.23 27.49
CA ARG A 85 4.29 3.29 27.21
C ARG A 85 4.27 3.65 25.74
N THR A 86 4.06 4.92 25.44
CA THR A 86 4.29 5.47 24.11
C THR A 86 5.76 5.84 23.97
N ILE A 87 6.40 5.33 22.92
CA ILE A 87 7.78 5.63 22.55
C ILE A 87 7.75 6.58 21.37
N TYR A 88 8.52 7.66 21.48
CA TYR A 88 8.75 8.62 20.41
C TYR A 88 9.94 8.17 19.57
N LEU A 89 9.70 7.92 18.30
CA LEU A 89 10.65 7.38 17.35
C LEU A 89 11.15 8.50 16.45
N GLY A 90 12.44 8.73 16.45
CA GLY A 90 13.14 9.66 15.56
C GLY A 90 13.48 9.02 14.21
N PRO A 91 14.65 9.32 13.62
CA PRO A 91 15.11 8.70 12.38
C PRO A 91 15.23 7.18 12.50
N TRP A 92 15.00 6.48 11.39
CA TRP A 92 15.20 5.05 11.28
C TRP A 92 16.32 4.69 10.30
N GLU A 93 16.86 3.48 10.47
CA GLU A 93 17.72 2.82 9.51
C GLU A 93 17.30 1.35 9.39
N VAL A 94 17.23 0.82 8.17
CA VAL A 94 17.00 -0.62 7.96
C VAL A 94 18.34 -1.30 7.74
N VAL A 95 18.74 -2.15 8.67
CA VAL A 95 20.04 -2.83 8.67
C VAL A 95 19.88 -4.34 8.57
N GLY A 96 20.97 -5.02 8.19
CA GLY A 96 21.02 -6.46 8.04
C GLY A 96 20.53 -6.94 6.67
N ASN A 97 21.09 -8.07 6.22
CA ASN A 97 20.70 -8.72 4.96
C ASN A 97 19.77 -9.91 5.23
N GLU A 98 20.22 -10.89 6.01
CA GLU A 98 19.40 -12.09 6.33
C GLU A 98 18.45 -11.84 7.50
N THR A 99 18.91 -11.16 8.54
CA THR A 99 18.14 -10.78 9.73
C THR A 99 17.86 -9.29 9.71
N ARG A 100 17.04 -8.86 8.76
CA ARG A 100 16.69 -7.45 8.57
C ARG A 100 16.01 -6.91 9.83
N ARG A 101 16.39 -5.72 10.25
CA ARG A 101 15.73 -5.00 11.35
C ARG A 101 15.70 -3.52 11.08
N VAL A 102 14.66 -2.86 11.57
CA VAL A 102 14.59 -1.41 11.63
C VAL A 102 15.16 -0.95 12.96
N LEU A 103 16.19 -0.13 12.91
CA LEU A 103 16.72 0.59 14.06
C LEU A 103 16.06 1.96 14.11
N TRP A 104 15.37 2.25 15.20
CA TRP A 104 14.80 3.56 15.47
C TRP A 104 15.62 4.26 16.53
N GLN A 105 16.15 5.42 16.19
CA GLN A 105 16.71 6.33 17.18
C GLN A 105 15.55 6.95 17.95
N CYS A 106 15.37 6.57 19.21
CA CYS A 106 14.28 7.10 20.01
C CYS A 106 14.60 8.54 20.45
N SER A 107 13.57 9.37 20.62
CA SER A 107 13.76 10.81 20.82
C SER A 107 14.30 11.18 22.20
N TYR A 108 14.32 10.24 23.15
CA TYR A 108 15.04 10.41 24.40
C TYR A 108 16.49 9.93 24.21
N HIS A 109 17.44 10.72 24.68
CA HIS A 109 18.87 10.53 24.42
C HIS A 109 19.30 9.09 24.71
N SER A 110 20.07 8.49 23.79
CA SER A 110 20.62 7.12 23.87
C SER A 110 19.61 5.96 23.91
N GLU A 111 18.31 6.20 23.73
CA GLU A 111 17.33 5.13 23.61
C GLU A 111 17.29 4.55 22.19
N LEU A 112 17.11 3.23 22.09
CA LEU A 112 17.08 2.50 20.83
C LEU A 112 15.92 1.53 20.81
N MET A 113 15.16 1.52 19.71
CA MET A 113 14.21 0.45 19.43
C MET A 113 14.60 -0.31 18.17
N GLU A 114 14.70 -1.63 18.29
CA GLU A 114 14.90 -2.55 17.18
C GLU A 114 13.58 -3.23 16.84
N HIS A 115 13.18 -3.20 15.57
CA HIS A 115 12.05 -3.94 15.03
C HIS A 115 12.58 -4.98 14.05
N PHE A 116 12.59 -6.25 14.45
CA PHE A 116 13.07 -7.35 13.64
C PHE A 116 12.02 -7.68 12.57
N LEU A 117 12.43 -7.58 11.31
CA LEU A 117 11.58 -7.89 10.17
C LEU A 117 11.63 -9.40 9.89
N PRO A 118 10.49 -10.02 9.58
CA PRO A 118 10.47 -11.38 9.06
C PRO A 118 11.35 -11.50 7.80
N PRO A 119 11.84 -12.71 7.47
CA PRO A 119 12.55 -12.94 6.23
C PRO A 119 11.70 -12.51 5.02
N ASP A 120 12.35 -11.95 3.97
CA ASP A 120 11.67 -11.32 2.82
C ASP A 120 10.66 -12.24 2.08
N ALA A 121 10.79 -13.56 2.24
CA ALA A 121 9.89 -14.54 1.64
C ALA A 121 8.52 -14.68 2.35
N SER A 122 8.32 -14.11 3.55
CA SER A 122 7.19 -14.51 4.40
C SER A 122 5.86 -13.81 4.09
N GLY A 123 5.81 -12.75 3.29
CA GLY A 123 4.55 -12.00 3.08
C GLY A 123 4.11 -11.15 4.29
N ASP A 124 4.81 -11.27 5.42
CA ASP A 124 4.48 -10.61 6.69
C ASP A 124 5.25 -9.29 6.87
N VAL A 125 6.28 -9.05 6.06
CA VAL A 125 7.02 -7.77 5.98
C VAL A 125 6.15 -6.63 5.40
N PHE A 126 4.93 -6.92 4.96
CA PHE A 126 4.09 -6.02 4.20
C PHE A 126 3.40 -5.00 5.12
N PRO A 127 3.77 -3.71 5.04
CA PRO A 127 3.11 -2.68 5.83
C PRO A 127 1.65 -2.53 5.38
N HIS A 128 0.76 -2.42 6.36
CA HIS A 128 -0.67 -2.29 6.17
C HIS A 128 -1.16 -0.91 6.60
N THR A 129 -1.99 -0.31 5.75
CA THR A 129 -2.69 0.95 6.03
C THR A 129 -4.18 0.77 5.72
N LEU A 130 -5.02 1.55 6.39
CA LEU A 130 -6.46 1.39 6.33
C LEU A 130 -7.06 2.05 5.09
N HIS A 131 -8.17 1.49 4.61
CA HIS A 131 -9.03 2.12 3.62
C HIS A 131 -9.86 3.26 4.27
N SER A 132 -10.12 4.35 3.53
CA SER A 132 -10.99 5.49 3.93
C SER A 132 -12.32 5.14 4.61
N ARG A 133 -13.02 4.07 4.19
CA ARG A 133 -14.28 3.62 4.80
C ARG A 133 -14.15 3.27 6.29
N HIS A 134 -12.94 2.96 6.77
CA HIS A 134 -12.71 2.75 8.20
C HIS A 134 -12.73 4.05 9.01
N ARG A 135 -12.47 5.20 8.38
CA ARG A 135 -12.61 6.54 8.97
C ARG A 135 -13.24 7.52 7.97
N PRO A 136 -14.56 7.47 7.77
CA PRO A 136 -15.24 8.23 6.70
C PRO A 136 -15.12 9.75 6.78
N TYR A 137 -14.73 10.30 7.94
CA TYR A 137 -14.65 11.73 8.19
C TYR A 137 -13.20 12.25 8.26
N THR A 138 -12.23 11.40 7.95
CA THR A 138 -10.80 11.72 7.91
C THR A 138 -10.36 11.82 6.46
N ASP A 139 -9.40 12.69 6.14
CA ASP A 139 -8.79 12.70 4.81
C ASP A 139 -8.21 11.30 4.53
N PRO A 140 -8.58 10.64 3.41
CA PRO A 140 -8.02 9.34 3.06
C PRO A 140 -6.50 9.28 3.04
N SER A 141 -5.82 10.40 2.80
CA SER A 141 -4.35 10.48 2.83
C SER A 141 -3.78 10.27 4.25
N GLU A 142 -4.45 10.78 5.29
CA GLU A 142 -4.04 10.66 6.69
C GLU A 142 -4.08 9.20 7.18
N LEU A 143 -4.81 8.32 6.49
CA LEU A 143 -4.76 6.89 6.81
C LEU A 143 -3.42 6.24 6.51
N GLU A 144 -2.57 6.86 5.69
CA GLU A 144 -1.18 6.41 5.52
C GLU A 144 -0.31 6.73 6.73
N LEU A 145 -0.72 7.59 7.66
CA LEU A 145 0.02 7.84 8.91
C LEU A 145 0.02 6.61 9.82
N TYR A 146 -0.99 5.75 9.70
CA TYR A 146 -1.18 4.58 10.56
C TYR A 146 -0.69 3.33 9.85
N VAL A 147 0.55 2.93 10.15
CA VAL A 147 1.19 1.76 9.55
C VAL A 147 1.20 0.62 10.57
N SER A 148 0.65 -0.53 10.20
CA SER A 148 0.69 -1.73 11.02
C SER A 148 1.17 -2.95 10.23
N PHE A 149 1.42 -4.04 10.94
CA PHE A 149 1.74 -5.34 10.35
C PHE A 149 0.64 -6.34 10.69
N ARG A 150 0.42 -7.31 9.80
CA ARG A 150 -0.66 -8.30 9.95
C ARG A 150 -0.36 -9.33 11.02
N GLU A 151 0.93 -9.64 11.20
CA GLU A 151 1.42 -10.55 12.21
C GLU A 151 2.24 -9.79 13.27
N PRO A 152 2.30 -10.28 14.52
CA PRO A 152 3.19 -9.71 15.54
C PRO A 152 4.65 -9.87 15.13
N HIS A 153 5.43 -8.80 15.27
CA HIS A 153 6.87 -8.83 14.98
C HIS A 153 7.67 -8.72 16.27
N HIS A 154 8.91 -9.20 16.24
CA HIS A 154 9.79 -9.11 17.39
C HIS A 154 10.30 -7.67 17.51
N VAL A 155 10.09 -7.06 18.68
CA VAL A 155 10.53 -5.71 19.01
C VAL A 155 11.38 -5.77 20.26
N ARG A 156 12.54 -5.11 20.21
CA ARG A 156 13.39 -4.86 21.37
C ARG A 156 13.49 -3.37 21.63
N TYR A 157 13.34 -2.96 22.88
CA TYR A 157 13.56 -1.56 23.28
C TYR A 157 14.55 -1.48 24.44
N THR A 158 15.55 -0.64 24.23
CA THR A 158 16.68 -0.41 25.13
C THR A 158 16.65 1.03 25.59
N THR A 159 16.69 1.25 26.90
CA THR A 159 16.72 2.60 27.50
C THR A 159 18.07 3.26 27.30
N GLY A 160 18.16 4.56 27.59
CA GLY A 160 19.43 5.31 27.51
C GLY A 160 20.53 4.80 28.44
N GLU A 161 20.16 4.06 29.49
CA GLU A 161 21.11 3.38 30.39
C GLU A 161 21.65 2.06 29.80
N GLY A 162 21.21 1.67 28.60
CA GLY A 162 21.56 0.41 27.97
C GLY A 162 20.76 -0.80 28.48
N VAL A 163 19.69 -0.56 29.25
CA VAL A 163 18.86 -1.63 29.82
C VAL A 163 17.75 -2.01 28.84
N VAL A 164 17.68 -3.29 28.48
CA VAL A 164 16.58 -3.84 27.67
C VAL A 164 15.36 -4.01 28.57
N ILE A 165 14.30 -3.24 28.31
CA ILE A 165 13.05 -3.31 29.09
C ILE A 165 11.91 -3.99 28.34
N HIS A 166 12.05 -4.19 27.03
CA HIS A 166 11.12 -4.93 26.19
C HIS A 166 11.89 -5.77 25.18
N ASP A 167 11.58 -7.05 25.06
CA ASP A 167 12.18 -7.95 24.07
C ASP A 167 11.20 -9.07 23.68
N HIS A 168 10.12 -8.72 22.98
CA HIS A 168 8.98 -9.63 22.76
C HIS A 168 8.31 -9.44 21.39
N LEU A 169 7.56 -10.47 20.97
CA LEU A 169 6.63 -10.36 19.85
C LEU A 169 5.50 -9.37 20.20
N THR A 170 5.30 -8.39 19.34
CA THR A 170 4.41 -7.24 19.56
C THR A 170 3.59 -6.97 18.29
N GLU A 171 2.32 -6.62 18.45
CA GLU A 171 1.54 -6.05 17.34
C GLU A 171 2.10 -4.67 17.01
N VAL A 172 2.89 -4.58 15.94
CA VAL A 172 3.54 -3.32 15.56
C VAL A 172 2.53 -2.40 14.91
N LYS A 173 2.29 -1.25 15.55
CA LYS A 173 1.40 -0.17 15.11
C LYS A 173 2.15 1.15 15.25
N TYR A 174 2.57 1.71 14.12
CA TYR A 174 3.20 3.01 14.04
C TYR A 174 2.18 4.10 13.72
N VAL A 175 2.34 5.26 14.38
CA VAL A 175 1.64 6.50 14.02
C VAL A 175 2.69 7.52 13.61
N PHE A 176 2.76 7.80 12.31
CA PHE A 176 3.70 8.77 11.76
C PHE A 176 3.20 10.20 11.93
N THR A 177 4.14 11.15 12.02
CA THR A 177 3.84 12.58 12.04
C THR A 177 3.56 13.14 10.64
N THR A 178 4.05 12.47 9.59
CA THR A 178 3.88 12.89 8.19
C THR A 178 3.60 11.70 7.27
N VAL A 179 2.76 11.92 6.25
CA VAL A 179 2.45 10.90 5.22
C VAL A 179 3.69 10.57 4.41
N GLU A 180 4.51 11.56 4.09
CA GLU A 180 5.77 11.33 3.39
C GLU A 180 6.75 10.46 4.20
N GLY A 181 6.85 10.68 5.51
CA GLY A 181 7.64 9.85 6.41
C GLY A 181 7.17 8.40 6.41
N SER A 182 5.85 8.17 6.49
CA SER A 182 5.30 6.82 6.46
C SER A 182 5.53 6.13 5.11
N ILE A 183 5.40 6.85 4.00
CA ILE A 183 5.66 6.30 2.66
C ILE A 183 7.12 5.88 2.51
N ARG A 184 8.07 6.72 2.94
CA ARG A 184 9.51 6.40 2.90
C ARG A 184 9.82 5.17 3.75
N PHE A 185 9.32 5.14 4.98
CA PHE A 185 9.49 4.00 5.88
C PHE A 185 8.98 2.69 5.26
N GLN A 186 7.76 2.71 4.74
CA GLN A 186 7.17 1.52 4.10
C GLN A 186 8.02 1.07 2.90
N GLY A 187 8.56 2.02 2.14
CA GLY A 187 9.44 1.72 1.02
C GLY A 187 10.78 1.10 1.45
N ASP A 188 11.40 1.62 2.51
CA ASP A 188 12.66 1.10 3.04
C ASP A 188 12.51 -0.31 3.62
N VAL A 189 11.43 -0.56 4.36
CA VAL A 189 11.08 -1.90 4.85
C VAL A 189 10.93 -2.88 3.69
N ARG A 190 10.37 -2.44 2.56
CA ARG A 190 10.13 -3.32 1.40
C ARG A 190 11.24 -3.33 0.35
N ARG A 191 12.24 -2.44 0.44
CA ARG A 191 13.21 -2.15 -0.63
C ARG A 191 12.55 -1.75 -1.96
N LYS A 192 11.39 -1.10 -1.88
CA LYS A 192 10.60 -0.65 -3.04
C LYS A 192 10.19 0.81 -2.86
N ASP A 193 10.02 1.53 -3.94
CA ASP A 193 9.41 2.86 -3.91
C ASP A 193 7.88 2.71 -4.07
N LEU A 194 7.10 3.33 -3.18
CA LEU A 194 5.65 3.39 -3.36
C LEU A 194 5.35 4.37 -4.50
N VAL A 195 4.78 3.88 -5.59
CA VAL A 195 4.35 4.73 -6.71
C VAL A 195 3.05 5.41 -6.34
N ASP A 196 2.05 4.63 -5.92
CA ASP A 196 0.77 5.16 -5.48
C ASP A 196 -0.04 4.11 -4.68
N TYR A 197 -1.11 4.58 -4.03
CA TYR A 197 -2.09 3.78 -3.31
C TYR A 197 -3.53 4.18 -3.68
N PHE A 198 -4.42 3.20 -3.61
CA PHE A 198 -5.80 3.33 -4.09
C PHE A 198 -6.78 2.65 -3.14
N ASP A 199 -7.88 3.32 -2.81
CA ASP A 199 -8.96 2.68 -2.06
C ASP A 199 -9.85 1.87 -3.02
N VAL A 200 -9.97 0.58 -2.72
CA VAL A 200 -10.70 -0.39 -3.54
C VAL A 200 -11.82 -1.05 -2.74
N ASP A 201 -13.01 -1.09 -3.37
CA ASP A 201 -14.19 -1.73 -2.79
C ASP A 201 -14.07 -3.25 -2.86
N VAL A 202 -13.65 -3.77 -4.01
CA VAL A 202 -13.50 -5.21 -4.25
C VAL A 202 -12.43 -5.49 -5.30
N ILE A 203 -11.63 -6.52 -5.02
CA ILE A 203 -10.71 -7.17 -5.95
C ILE A 203 -11.16 -8.62 -6.11
N TRP A 204 -11.19 -9.13 -7.34
CA TRP A 204 -11.63 -10.49 -7.66
C TRP A 204 -10.83 -11.07 -8.83
N SER A 205 -10.91 -12.39 -9.03
CA SER A 205 -10.32 -13.07 -10.18
C SER A 205 -11.31 -14.06 -10.80
N ASP A 206 -10.85 -14.92 -11.70
CA ASP A 206 -11.64 -16.05 -12.18
C ASP A 206 -11.72 -17.20 -11.16
N VAL A 207 -10.67 -17.39 -10.35
CA VAL A 207 -10.67 -18.34 -9.23
C VAL A 207 -11.49 -17.80 -8.05
N HIS A 208 -11.40 -16.49 -7.78
CA HIS A 208 -12.11 -15.83 -6.69
C HIS A 208 -13.19 -14.91 -7.27
N GLY A 209 -14.38 -15.44 -7.52
CA GLY A 209 -15.49 -14.69 -8.11
C GLY A 209 -15.86 -13.42 -7.34
N ARG A 210 -16.32 -12.40 -8.07
CA ARG A 210 -16.73 -11.11 -7.48
C ARG A 210 -17.86 -11.26 -6.49
N THR A 211 -18.85 -12.09 -6.81
CA THR A 211 -20.03 -12.34 -5.98
C THR A 211 -20.13 -13.81 -5.59
N ASP A 212 -20.84 -14.10 -4.51
CA ASP A 212 -21.28 -15.45 -4.18
C ASP A 212 -22.49 -15.89 -5.04
N GLY A 213 -22.99 -17.11 -4.80
CA GLY A 213 -24.17 -17.64 -5.50
C GLY A 213 -25.49 -16.93 -5.19
N PHE A 214 -25.51 -16.08 -4.15
CA PHE A 214 -26.65 -15.26 -3.75
C PHE A 214 -26.55 -13.81 -4.26
N GLY A 215 -25.45 -13.47 -4.94
CA GLY A 215 -25.19 -12.13 -5.48
C GLY A 215 -24.49 -11.18 -4.51
N ASN A 216 -24.10 -11.61 -3.31
CA ASN A 216 -23.36 -10.77 -2.36
C ASN A 216 -21.91 -10.62 -2.80
N VAL A 217 -21.33 -9.43 -2.57
CA VAL A 217 -19.93 -9.15 -2.88
C VAL A 217 -19.01 -10.00 -1.99
N ARG A 218 -18.12 -10.79 -2.61
CA ARG A 218 -17.17 -11.68 -1.92
C ARG A 218 -15.74 -11.32 -2.30
N GLY A 219 -15.38 -11.45 -3.58
CA GLY A 219 -14.03 -11.20 -4.09
C GLY A 219 -12.92 -11.97 -3.37
N MET A 220 -11.67 -11.68 -3.71
CA MET A 220 -10.49 -12.08 -2.94
C MET A 220 -10.08 -11.03 -1.90
N GLY A 221 -10.35 -9.76 -2.19
CA GLY A 221 -10.06 -8.63 -1.32
C GLY A 221 -11.22 -7.65 -1.30
N LEU A 222 -11.63 -7.19 -0.11
CA LEU A 222 -12.71 -6.20 0.08
C LEU A 222 -12.25 -5.04 0.93
N VAL A 223 -12.71 -3.84 0.60
CA VAL A 223 -12.54 -2.62 1.40
C VAL A 223 -11.11 -2.51 1.95
N GLN A 224 -10.16 -2.40 1.03
CA GLN A 224 -8.75 -2.31 1.37
C GLN A 224 -8.04 -1.29 0.52
N ARG A 225 -6.79 -1.01 0.90
CA ARG A 225 -5.89 -0.17 0.13
C ARG A 225 -5.00 -1.03 -0.76
N LEU A 226 -5.12 -0.84 -2.06
CA LEU A 226 -4.23 -1.40 -3.07
C LEU A 226 -3.00 -0.51 -3.18
N LYS A 227 -1.80 -1.10 -3.30
CA LYS A 227 -0.55 -0.34 -3.48
C LYS A 227 0.20 -0.79 -4.72
N LEU A 228 0.69 0.17 -5.49
CA LEU A 228 1.57 -0.03 -6.63
C LEU A 228 2.99 0.37 -6.23
N TRP A 229 3.92 -0.54 -6.40
CA TRP A 229 5.32 -0.39 -6.00
C TRP A 229 6.22 -0.45 -7.22
N ARG A 230 7.34 0.24 -7.15
CA ARG A 230 8.48 0.07 -8.06
C ARG A 230 9.63 -0.54 -7.28
N ASP A 231 10.17 -1.63 -7.77
CA ASP A 231 11.36 -2.24 -7.19
C ASP A 231 12.58 -1.33 -7.36
N ARG A 232 13.36 -1.09 -6.30
CA ARG A 232 14.50 -0.14 -6.37
C ARG A 232 15.66 -0.66 -7.22
N TYR A 233 15.78 -1.98 -7.37
CA TYR A 233 16.90 -2.60 -8.08
C TYR A 233 16.55 -2.94 -9.53
N SER A 234 15.46 -3.69 -9.71
CA SER A 234 15.02 -4.17 -11.01
C SER A 234 14.17 -3.15 -11.76
N THR A 235 13.69 -2.09 -11.09
CA THR A 235 12.76 -1.08 -11.61
C THR A 235 11.38 -1.60 -12.02
N PHE A 236 11.13 -2.91 -11.91
CA PHE A 236 9.84 -3.51 -12.21
C PHE A 236 8.76 -3.09 -11.23
N HIS A 237 7.54 -3.03 -11.73
CA HIS A 237 6.38 -2.64 -10.93
C HIS A 237 5.61 -3.85 -10.40
N THR A 238 5.11 -3.74 -9.17
CA THR A 238 4.32 -4.79 -8.50
C THR A 238 3.09 -4.23 -7.81
N LEU A 239 1.96 -4.93 -7.92
CA LEU A 239 0.73 -4.63 -7.18
C LEU A 239 0.66 -5.49 -5.92
N SER A 240 0.46 -4.85 -4.77
CA SER A 240 0.21 -5.54 -3.50
C SER A 240 -1.26 -5.56 -3.15
N VAL A 241 -1.83 -6.76 -3.08
CA VAL A 241 -3.23 -7.00 -2.75
C VAL A 241 -3.31 -7.78 -1.45
N LEU A 242 -3.99 -7.24 -0.44
CA LEU A 242 -4.35 -8.04 0.72
C LEU A 242 -5.50 -9.01 0.33
N ALA A 243 -5.29 -10.31 0.42
CA ALA A 243 -6.32 -11.29 0.08
C ALA A 243 -7.19 -11.59 1.31
N ASN A 244 -7.82 -10.56 1.88
CA ASN A 244 -8.53 -10.64 3.18
C ASN A 244 -9.81 -11.51 3.18
N ARG A 245 -10.29 -11.95 2.00
CA ARG A 245 -11.44 -12.86 1.84
C ARG A 245 -11.08 -14.20 1.18
N ALA A 246 -9.87 -14.34 0.63
CA ALA A 246 -9.34 -15.63 0.24
C ALA A 246 -8.75 -16.33 1.48
N GLY A 247 -8.83 -17.66 1.54
CA GLY A 247 -8.30 -18.44 2.66
C GLY A 247 -6.82 -18.08 2.91
N GLY A 248 -6.54 -17.40 4.03
CA GLY A 248 -5.19 -17.06 4.45
C GLY A 248 -4.92 -15.58 4.76
N ARG A 249 -5.80 -14.63 4.41
CA ARG A 249 -5.66 -13.18 4.76
C ARG A 249 -4.21 -12.62 4.66
N HIS A 250 -3.48 -13.05 3.64
CA HIS A 250 -2.10 -12.68 3.36
C HIS A 250 -2.04 -11.69 2.21
N TYR A 251 -0.93 -10.95 2.11
CA TYR A 251 -0.64 -10.17 0.92
C TYR A 251 -0.25 -11.06 -0.25
N ARG A 252 -0.65 -10.65 -1.45
CA ARG A 252 -0.20 -11.21 -2.72
C ARG A 252 0.41 -10.11 -3.55
N GLU A 253 1.61 -10.36 -4.06
CA GLU A 253 2.23 -9.52 -5.07
C GLU A 253 1.90 -10.03 -6.47
N PHE A 254 1.64 -9.08 -7.36
CA PHE A 254 1.38 -9.34 -8.76
C PHE A 254 2.30 -8.44 -9.58
N ASP A 255 3.25 -9.03 -10.29
CA ASP A 255 4.13 -8.25 -11.18
C ASP A 255 3.31 -7.67 -12.34
N VAL A 256 3.49 -6.37 -12.59
CA VAL A 256 2.75 -5.64 -13.62
C VAL A 256 3.02 -6.24 -15.00
N GLN A 257 4.26 -6.63 -15.30
CA GLN A 257 4.65 -7.27 -16.55
C GLN A 257 3.87 -8.55 -16.90
N HIS A 258 3.28 -9.24 -15.91
CA HIS A 258 2.45 -10.44 -16.15
C HIS A 258 1.06 -10.12 -16.71
N PHE A 259 0.65 -8.85 -16.76
CA PHE A 259 -0.64 -8.41 -17.27
C PHE A 259 -0.53 -7.66 -18.60
N ASP A 260 -1.60 -7.68 -19.38
CA ASP A 260 -1.72 -6.87 -20.59
C ASP A 260 -1.71 -5.38 -20.21
N GLY A 261 -0.85 -4.60 -20.89
CA GLY A 261 -0.78 -3.15 -20.67
C GLY A 261 -2.03 -2.41 -21.15
N GLU A 262 -2.73 -2.96 -22.15
CA GLU A 262 -3.95 -2.36 -22.68
C GLU A 262 -5.20 -2.77 -21.87
N LEU A 263 -5.85 -1.79 -21.23
CA LEU A 263 -7.01 -1.99 -20.37
C LEU A 263 -8.33 -2.09 -21.15
N ARG A 264 -8.45 -3.09 -22.04
CA ARG A 264 -9.65 -3.31 -22.89
C ARG A 264 -10.93 -3.61 -22.09
N GLY A 265 -10.80 -4.12 -20.87
CA GLY A 265 -11.92 -4.56 -20.02
C GLY A 265 -12.37 -3.53 -18.97
N ARG A 266 -12.17 -2.24 -19.21
CA ARG A 266 -12.55 -1.18 -18.26
C ARG A 266 -14.04 -0.81 -18.35
N ASP A 267 -14.62 -0.44 -17.22
CA ASP A 267 -15.97 0.10 -17.08
C ASP A 267 -15.89 1.38 -16.26
N ASP A 268 -15.82 2.51 -16.97
CA ASP A 268 -15.65 3.84 -16.39
C ASP A 268 -16.82 4.24 -15.48
N ARG A 269 -18.05 3.81 -15.82
CA ARG A 269 -19.26 4.15 -15.06
C ARG A 269 -19.20 3.54 -13.67
N HIS A 270 -18.71 2.31 -13.56
CA HIS A 270 -18.59 1.63 -12.27
C HIS A 270 -17.18 1.69 -11.66
N ARG A 271 -16.26 2.44 -12.28
CA ARG A 271 -14.86 2.58 -11.86
C ARG A 271 -14.19 1.21 -11.73
N GLN A 272 -14.33 0.40 -12.77
CA GLN A 272 -13.80 -0.97 -12.78
C GLN A 272 -12.75 -1.12 -13.86
N VAL A 273 -11.69 -1.86 -13.53
CA VAL A 273 -10.72 -2.36 -14.50
C VAL A 273 -10.64 -3.87 -14.40
N ARG A 274 -10.27 -4.48 -15.52
CA ARG A 274 -9.93 -5.89 -15.60
C ARG A 274 -8.56 -6.02 -16.23
N LEU A 275 -7.59 -6.42 -15.42
CA LEU A 275 -6.22 -6.70 -15.82
C LEU A 275 -6.18 -8.15 -16.31
N ASN A 276 -5.93 -8.37 -17.60
CA ASN A 276 -5.84 -9.73 -18.15
C ASN A 276 -4.41 -10.23 -18.04
N VAL A 277 -4.23 -11.50 -17.68
CA VAL A 277 -2.89 -12.10 -17.60
C VAL A 277 -2.38 -12.39 -19.02
N ARG A 278 -1.14 -11.99 -19.30
CA ARG A 278 -0.48 -12.22 -20.60
C ARG A 278 -0.38 -13.71 -20.87
N GLY A 279 -0.62 -14.10 -22.12
CA GLY A 279 -0.45 -15.50 -22.53
C GLY A 279 -1.41 -16.48 -21.87
N ALA A 280 -2.41 -16.01 -21.10
CA ALA A 280 -3.50 -16.82 -20.57
C ALA A 280 -4.37 -17.33 -21.73
N ARG A 281 -3.87 -18.36 -22.43
CA ARG A 281 -4.61 -19.05 -23.49
C ARG A 281 -5.90 -19.58 -22.90
N ARG A 282 -6.94 -19.58 -23.72
CA ARG A 282 -8.35 -19.91 -23.39
C ARG A 282 -8.62 -21.33 -22.85
N GLY A 283 -7.63 -22.09 -22.35
CA GLY A 283 -7.82 -23.49 -21.97
C GLY A 283 -6.74 -24.17 -21.11
N SER A 284 -5.96 -23.45 -20.30
CA SER A 284 -4.88 -24.06 -19.48
C SER A 284 -5.04 -23.94 -17.96
N ALA A 285 -6.18 -23.47 -17.45
CA ALA A 285 -6.56 -23.72 -16.06
C ALA A 285 -7.28 -25.07 -15.98
N PRO A 286 -7.06 -25.91 -14.95
CA PRO A 286 -7.87 -27.10 -14.75
C PRO A 286 -9.32 -26.65 -14.58
N ASP A 287 -10.15 -27.05 -15.53
CA ASP A 287 -11.59 -26.81 -15.58
C ASP A 287 -12.21 -27.43 -14.32
N SER A 288 -12.25 -26.67 -13.23
CA SER A 288 -12.89 -27.08 -11.99
C SER A 288 -14.39 -27.12 -12.25
N GLY A 289 -14.88 -28.34 -12.44
CA GLY A 289 -16.15 -28.66 -13.05
C GLY A 289 -17.38 -27.98 -12.42
N GLY A 290 -18.24 -27.49 -13.32
CA GLY A 290 -19.65 -27.17 -13.10
C GLY A 290 -20.40 -27.32 -14.45
N PRO A 291 -21.63 -27.87 -14.50
CA PRO A 291 -22.06 -28.71 -15.60
C PRO A 291 -22.57 -27.97 -16.85
N ARG A 292 -22.04 -28.42 -18.01
CA ARG A 292 -22.71 -28.66 -19.30
C ARG A 292 -23.78 -27.65 -19.74
N ARG A 293 -23.39 -26.72 -20.63
CA ARG A 293 -24.32 -26.08 -21.58
C ARG A 293 -24.26 -26.81 -22.92
N PHE A 294 -25.36 -27.45 -23.28
CA PHE A 294 -25.58 -28.14 -24.55
C PHE A 294 -25.39 -27.20 -25.75
N SER A 295 -24.46 -27.52 -26.65
CA SER A 295 -24.45 -26.97 -28.01
C SER A 295 -25.21 -27.92 -28.93
N ILE A 296 -26.43 -27.53 -29.32
CA ILE A 296 -27.22 -28.23 -30.36
C ILE A 296 -26.63 -27.88 -31.73
N SER A 297 -25.95 -28.87 -32.30
CA SER A 297 -26.04 -29.36 -33.67
C SER A 297 -26.39 -28.38 -34.81
N HIS A 298 -25.40 -28.05 -35.64
CA HIS A 298 -25.59 -28.02 -37.09
C HIS A 298 -24.40 -28.70 -37.79
N ARG A 299 -24.54 -30.00 -38.06
CA ARG A 299 -23.83 -30.71 -39.13
C ARG A 299 -24.85 -31.00 -40.22
N MET A 300 -24.64 -30.48 -41.43
CA MET A 300 -24.92 -31.18 -42.70
C MET A 300 -24.29 -30.39 -43.87
N ARG A 301 -23.21 -30.91 -44.43
CA ARG A 301 -22.95 -30.89 -45.88
C ARG A 301 -21.91 -31.96 -46.22
N PRO A 302 -22.23 -32.98 -47.04
CA PRO A 302 -21.29 -34.04 -47.40
C PRO A 302 -20.58 -33.82 -48.74
N ARG A 303 -19.30 -34.21 -48.75
CA ARG A 303 -18.46 -34.80 -49.81
C ARG A 303 -18.26 -34.05 -51.15
N MET A 304 -17.03 -33.53 -51.33
CA MET A 304 -16.35 -33.47 -52.63
C MET A 304 -15.34 -34.64 -52.80
N ARG A 305 -14.98 -34.83 -54.06
CA ARG A 305 -14.44 -36.01 -54.77
C ARG A 305 -12.90 -36.18 -54.62
N SER A 306 -12.49 -37.45 -54.55
CA SER A 306 -11.31 -38.10 -55.16
C SER A 306 -9.85 -37.58 -55.03
N VAL A 307 -9.03 -38.41 -54.38
CA VAL A 307 -7.74 -39.06 -54.82
C VAL A 307 -6.44 -38.21 -54.90
N PRO A 308 -5.27 -38.79 -54.53
CA PRO A 308 -4.03 -38.09 -54.17
C PRO A 308 -2.97 -38.09 -55.29
N HIS A 309 -2.06 -37.13 -55.27
CA HIS A 309 -0.70 -37.07 -55.86
C HIS A 309 -0.10 -35.76 -55.29
N GLY A 310 1.11 -35.65 -54.76
CA GLY A 310 2.37 -36.33 -55.05
C GLY A 310 3.40 -35.27 -55.45
N GLY A 311 4.36 -34.98 -54.57
CA GLY A 311 5.63 -34.31 -54.91
C GLY A 311 5.74 -32.81 -54.61
N GLY A 312 6.91 -32.40 -54.10
CA GLY A 312 7.42 -31.04 -54.29
C GLY A 312 7.94 -30.34 -53.05
N SER A 313 9.21 -30.57 -52.75
CA SER A 313 10.07 -29.89 -51.78
C SER A 313 10.03 -28.37 -51.85
N SER A 314 10.03 -27.70 -50.69
CA SER A 314 10.77 -26.44 -50.50
C SER A 314 10.95 -26.15 -49.01
N SER A 315 12.09 -26.61 -48.49
CA SER A 315 12.71 -26.08 -47.28
C SER A 315 13.06 -24.61 -47.52
N SER A 316 12.39 -23.69 -46.83
CA SER A 316 12.94 -22.38 -46.55
C SER A 316 12.90 -22.14 -45.05
N SER A 317 14.09 -21.95 -44.53
CA SER A 317 14.48 -21.66 -43.16
C SER A 317 13.77 -20.41 -42.63
N THR A 318 12.86 -20.60 -41.68
CA THR A 318 12.49 -19.57 -40.72
C THR A 318 13.07 -19.96 -39.37
N LEU A 319 13.96 -19.09 -38.88
CA LEU A 319 14.58 -19.10 -37.57
C LEU A 319 13.52 -19.41 -36.48
N PRO A 320 13.81 -20.24 -35.47
CA PRO A 320 12.94 -20.34 -34.31
C PRO A 320 12.91 -18.97 -33.63
N ALA A 321 11.72 -18.38 -33.52
CA ALA A 321 11.48 -17.26 -32.61
C ALA A 321 12.01 -17.65 -31.22
N PRO A 322 12.60 -16.70 -30.46
CA PRO A 322 13.11 -17.01 -29.14
C PRO A 322 11.95 -17.61 -28.34
N VAL A 323 12.19 -18.78 -27.76
CA VAL A 323 11.28 -19.43 -26.84
C VAL A 323 11.15 -18.46 -25.66
N GLU A 324 10.13 -17.61 -25.68
CA GLU A 324 9.68 -16.91 -24.49
C GLU A 324 9.50 -17.99 -23.42
N ALA A 325 10.37 -17.97 -22.41
CA ALA A 325 10.22 -18.81 -21.25
C ALA A 325 8.77 -18.63 -20.76
N PRO A 326 8.04 -19.72 -20.44
CA PRO A 326 6.68 -19.58 -19.95
C PRO A 326 6.74 -18.66 -18.73
N ALA A 327 6.15 -17.47 -18.85
CA ALA A 327 5.97 -16.58 -17.72
C ALA A 327 5.39 -17.41 -16.57
N PRO A 328 5.89 -17.28 -15.32
CA PRO A 328 5.37 -18.06 -14.20
C PRO A 328 3.85 -17.90 -14.20
N SER A 329 3.15 -18.99 -14.54
CA SER A 329 1.74 -18.89 -14.85
C SER A 329 1.00 -18.56 -13.57
N LEU A 330 0.60 -17.30 -13.43
CA LEU A 330 -0.35 -16.90 -12.39
C LEU A 330 -1.53 -17.87 -12.46
N ASP A 331 -1.97 -18.40 -11.32
CA ASP A 331 -3.13 -19.30 -11.21
C ASP A 331 -4.46 -18.53 -11.40
N ILE A 332 -4.44 -17.43 -12.14
CA ILE A 332 -5.59 -16.59 -12.47
C ILE A 332 -5.49 -16.15 -13.93
N ARG A 333 -6.62 -15.98 -14.59
CA ARG A 333 -6.68 -15.44 -15.96
C ARG A 333 -6.83 -13.93 -16.00
N TYR A 334 -7.36 -13.35 -14.93
CA TYR A 334 -7.51 -11.90 -14.81
C TYR A 334 -7.59 -11.48 -13.34
N LEU A 335 -7.29 -10.21 -13.09
CA LEU A 335 -7.56 -9.51 -11.84
C LEU A 335 -8.55 -8.37 -12.12
N GLY A 336 -9.74 -8.45 -11.53
CA GLY A 336 -10.75 -7.41 -11.57
C GLY A 336 -10.65 -6.52 -10.33
N ILE A 337 -10.77 -5.21 -10.52
CA ILE A 337 -10.65 -4.22 -9.44
C ILE A 337 -11.79 -3.22 -9.60
N GLN A 338 -12.47 -2.92 -8.49
CA GLN A 338 -13.46 -1.85 -8.40
C GLN A 338 -12.98 -0.80 -7.39
N PHE A 339 -12.80 0.44 -7.85
CA PHE A 339 -12.31 1.53 -7.02
C PHE A 339 -13.45 2.21 -6.28
N THR A 340 -13.18 2.60 -5.04
CA THR A 340 -14.13 3.34 -4.22
C THR A 340 -14.37 4.72 -4.82
N ARG A 341 -13.28 5.42 -5.13
CA ARG A 341 -13.28 6.82 -5.59
C ARG A 341 -12.97 6.92 -7.08
N ARG A 342 -13.52 7.96 -7.73
CA ARG A 342 -13.24 8.25 -9.14
C ARG A 342 -11.80 8.73 -9.32
N GLU A 343 -11.29 9.51 -8.37
CA GLU A 343 -9.91 10.01 -8.37
C GLU A 343 -8.90 8.85 -8.38
N ASP A 344 -9.07 7.86 -7.50
CA ASP A 344 -8.19 6.68 -7.43
C ASP A 344 -8.23 5.86 -8.73
N TYR A 345 -9.41 5.70 -9.32
CA TYR A 345 -9.54 5.04 -10.61
C TYR A 345 -8.75 5.76 -11.70
N SER A 346 -8.90 7.09 -11.82
CA SER A 346 -8.17 7.87 -12.84
C SER A 346 -6.66 7.80 -12.63
N ARG A 347 -6.18 8.02 -11.39
CA ARG A 347 -4.75 7.92 -11.05
C ARG A 347 -4.20 6.52 -11.34
N PHE A 348 -4.98 5.47 -11.05
CA PHE A 348 -4.58 4.11 -11.37
C PHE A 348 -4.38 3.91 -12.87
N LEU A 349 -5.28 4.42 -13.72
CA LEU A 349 -5.13 4.29 -15.18
C LEU A 349 -3.84 4.93 -15.68
N GLU A 350 -3.51 6.12 -15.17
CA GLU A 350 -2.29 6.86 -15.53
C GLU A 350 -1.04 6.11 -15.06
N ASN A 351 -1.00 5.71 -13.79
CA ASN A 351 0.11 4.97 -13.20
C ASN A 351 0.30 3.58 -13.84
N TRP A 352 -0.78 2.93 -14.27
CA TRP A 352 -0.72 1.64 -14.96
C TRP A 352 -0.01 1.75 -16.31
N VAL A 353 -0.35 2.78 -17.10
CA VAL A 353 0.31 3.03 -18.38
C VAL A 353 1.79 3.36 -18.16
N PHE A 354 2.10 4.21 -17.17
CA PHE A 354 3.48 4.55 -16.82
C PHE A 354 4.30 3.32 -16.41
N ALA A 355 3.76 2.50 -15.49
CA ALA A 355 4.40 1.28 -15.02
C ALA A 355 4.68 0.31 -16.17
N HIS A 356 3.73 0.12 -17.09
CA HIS A 356 3.96 -0.73 -18.25
C HIS A 356 4.97 -0.17 -19.25
N SER A 357 4.95 1.15 -19.49
CA SER A 357 5.91 1.78 -20.39
C SER A 357 7.33 1.61 -19.86
N SER A 358 7.56 1.87 -18.58
CA SER A 358 8.86 1.70 -17.91
C SER A 358 9.30 0.23 -17.86
N ASP A 359 8.42 -0.70 -17.49
CA ASP A 359 8.74 -2.14 -17.49
C ASP A 359 9.10 -2.66 -18.90
N SER A 360 8.52 -2.08 -19.96
CA SER A 360 8.75 -2.51 -21.34
C SER A 360 10.09 -2.04 -21.93
N GLU A 361 10.70 -0.99 -21.38
CA GLU A 361 12.01 -0.48 -21.80
C GLU A 361 13.13 -1.50 -21.59
N PHE A 362 12.97 -2.42 -20.64
CA PHE A 362 13.94 -3.48 -20.35
C PHE A 362 13.71 -4.77 -21.14
N HIS A 363 12.80 -4.77 -22.12
CA HIS A 363 12.51 -5.90 -23.02
C HIS A 363 12.28 -7.25 -22.31
N GLY A 364 11.77 -7.23 -21.08
CA GLY A 364 11.52 -8.45 -20.31
C GLY A 364 12.79 -9.24 -19.98
N ILE A 365 13.96 -8.61 -19.91
CA ILE A 365 15.17 -9.23 -19.36
C ILE A 365 15.03 -9.21 -17.83
N PRO A 366 14.72 -10.33 -17.16
CA PRO A 366 14.69 -10.36 -15.71
C PRO A 366 16.10 -10.10 -15.17
N PHE A 367 16.20 -9.33 -14.10
CA PHE A 367 17.43 -9.27 -13.33
C PHE A 367 17.76 -10.68 -12.79
N PRO A 368 19.04 -11.08 -12.78
CA PRO A 368 19.43 -12.38 -12.26
C PRO A 368 18.99 -12.51 -10.78
N PRO A 369 18.36 -13.63 -10.37
CA PRO A 369 17.76 -13.80 -9.04
C PRO A 369 18.77 -13.80 -7.88
N ASN A 370 20.07 -13.80 -8.19
CA ASN A 370 21.16 -13.82 -7.22
C ASN A 370 21.99 -12.54 -7.34
N HIS A 371 21.38 -11.37 -7.15
CA HIS A 371 22.16 -10.14 -7.08
C HIS A 371 22.91 -10.10 -5.74
N VAL A 372 24.22 -9.86 -5.81
CA VAL A 372 25.04 -9.60 -4.62
C VAL A 372 24.89 -8.12 -4.31
N GLU A 373 24.16 -7.81 -3.25
CA GLU A 373 24.17 -6.45 -2.70
C GLU A 373 25.53 -6.20 -2.06
N LEU A 374 26.22 -5.20 -2.58
CA LEU A 374 27.42 -4.70 -1.92
C LEU A 374 26.99 -4.06 -0.59
N PRO A 375 27.70 -4.32 0.51
CA PRO A 375 27.38 -3.70 1.79
C PRO A 375 27.33 -2.19 1.64
N SER A 376 26.25 -1.58 2.12
CA SER A 376 26.12 -0.13 2.20
C SER A 376 27.34 0.43 2.95
N PRO A 377 27.98 1.50 2.46
CA PRO A 377 29.09 2.10 3.19
C PRO A 377 28.60 2.52 4.58
N GLU A 378 29.17 1.94 5.63
CA GLU A 378 28.97 2.39 7.00
C GLU A 378 29.37 3.87 7.06
N ILE A 379 28.41 4.76 7.24
CA ILE A 379 28.72 6.14 7.61
C ILE A 379 29.12 6.07 9.08
N GLN A 380 30.41 5.80 9.32
CA GLN A 380 31.00 6.02 10.63
C GLN A 380 30.73 7.46 11.03
N SER A 381 29.98 7.64 12.11
CA SER A 381 29.80 8.93 12.77
C SER A 381 31.14 9.38 13.35
N GLN A 382 32.00 9.97 12.53
CA GLN A 382 33.17 10.72 13.00
C GLN A 382 32.70 12.08 13.54
N ILE A 383 32.09 12.08 14.73
CA ILE A 383 32.02 13.28 15.57
C ILE A 383 32.27 12.86 17.02
N SER A 384 33.51 12.44 17.28
CA SER A 384 34.14 12.42 18.61
C SER A 384 35.65 12.47 18.36
N ASP A 385 36.20 13.68 18.30
CA ASP A 385 37.57 14.03 18.71
C ASP A 385 37.92 15.46 18.23
N LEU A 386 37.16 16.45 18.71
CA LEU A 386 37.63 17.83 18.79
C LEU A 386 37.36 18.35 20.21
N SER A 387 37.91 17.64 21.19
CA SER A 387 38.06 18.15 22.55
C SER A 387 39.43 17.75 23.08
N SER A 388 40.44 18.57 22.82
CA SER A 388 41.58 18.71 23.73
C SER A 388 42.17 20.12 23.62
N PRO A 389 42.52 20.72 24.77
CA PRO A 389 42.82 22.15 24.90
C PRO A 389 44.24 22.49 24.43
N LEU A 390 44.41 23.71 23.92
CA LEU A 390 45.70 24.31 23.59
C LEU A 390 46.49 24.60 24.88
N ASP A 391 47.64 23.95 25.04
CA ASP A 391 48.66 24.35 26.03
C ASP A 391 49.38 25.64 25.58
N PRO A 392 49.76 26.54 26.52
CA PRO A 392 50.42 27.79 26.19
C PRO A 392 51.89 27.58 25.82
N VAL A 393 52.31 28.25 24.75
CA VAL A 393 53.68 28.25 24.19
C VAL A 393 54.68 28.81 25.22
N GLY A 394 55.68 27.99 25.55
CA GLY A 394 56.81 28.33 26.41
C GLY A 394 57.83 29.27 25.75
N GLU A 395 58.39 30.10 26.61
CA GLU A 395 59.37 31.16 26.47
C GLU A 395 60.65 30.76 25.70
N ALA A 396 61.17 31.67 24.85
CA ALA A 396 62.40 31.50 24.09
C ALA A 396 63.64 31.65 25.00
N ALA A 397 64.56 30.69 24.95
CA ALA A 397 65.86 30.78 25.59
C ALA A 397 66.88 31.42 24.62
N ASP A 398 67.53 32.48 25.10
CA ASP A 398 68.69 33.16 24.50
C ASP A 398 69.86 32.19 24.27
N TYR A 399 70.52 32.34 23.12
CA TYR A 399 71.82 31.75 22.82
C TYR A 399 72.91 32.81 23.12
N ASP A 400 73.72 32.57 24.15
CA ASP A 400 75.02 33.24 24.31
C ASP A 400 76.12 32.36 23.67
N ASP A 401 76.78 32.95 22.67
CA ASP A 401 77.94 32.44 21.94
C ASP A 401 79.19 33.17 22.46
N GLU A 402 80.12 32.46 23.09
CA GLU A 402 81.53 32.89 23.10
C GLU A 402 82.48 31.72 23.39
N THR A 403 83.33 31.36 22.42
CA THR A 403 84.77 31.20 22.68
C THR A 403 85.59 31.17 21.38
N THR A 404 86.37 32.23 21.21
CA THR A 404 87.69 32.37 20.53
C THR A 404 88.63 31.16 20.74
N PRO A 405 89.66 30.93 19.88
CA PRO A 405 90.60 31.93 19.34
C PRO A 405 90.86 31.96 17.82
#